data_AF-A0A6L9KPD1-F1
#
_entry.id   AF-A0A6L9KPD1-F1
#
_cell.length_a   1.000
_cell.length_b   1.000
_cell.length_c   1.000
_cell.angle_alpha   90.00
_cell.angle_beta   90.00
_cell.angle_gamma   90.00
#
_symmetry.space_group_name_H-M   'P 1'
#
loop_
_entity.id
_entity.type
_entity.pdbx_description
1 polymer ?
#
loop_
_entity_poly.entity_id
_entity_poly.type
_entity_poly.pdbx_seq_one_letter_code
_entity_poly.pdbx_strand_id
1 'polypeptide(L)'
;LTQRGARTAHAAVVARQLGKVCLVGCESLRIDLSARTVQIGKMTLHEGDVITLDGNDGAIYPGVVAAVMVPDEALLERLRALRASPGTTPQRKHGR
;
A
#
# COMPACT_ATOMS: atom_id res chain seq x y z
N LEU A 1 -6.23 3.54 -8.67
CA LEU A 1 -5.69 4.91 -8.68
C LEU A 1 -6.86 5.89 -8.79
N THR A 2 -7.01 6.83 -7.87
CA THR A 2 -8.07 7.86 -7.93
C THR A 2 -7.51 9.25 -7.65
N GLN A 3 -8.07 10.27 -8.29
CA GLN A 3 -7.68 11.67 -8.06
C GLN A 3 -8.12 12.18 -6.68
N ARG A 4 -9.25 11.67 -6.18
CA ARG A 4 -9.88 12.08 -4.92
C ARG A 4 -10.23 10.87 -4.07
N GLY A 5 -10.49 11.12 -2.79
CA GLY A 5 -10.95 10.11 -1.83
C GLY A 5 -9.91 9.84 -0.74
N ALA A 6 -10.40 9.58 0.46
CA ALA A 6 -9.59 9.21 1.63
C ALA A 6 -9.51 7.69 1.79
N ARG A 7 -8.80 7.22 2.83
CA ARG A 7 -8.64 5.78 3.15
C ARG A 7 -9.96 5.03 3.36
N THR A 8 -11.05 5.73 3.65
CA THR A 8 -12.40 5.17 3.84
C THR A 8 -13.33 5.38 2.64
N ALA A 9 -12.83 5.92 1.53
CA ALA A 9 -13.63 6.12 0.32
C ALA A 9 -14.04 4.79 -0.32
N HIS A 10 -15.11 4.82 -1.12
CA HIS A 10 -15.66 3.64 -1.81
C HIS A 10 -14.57 2.83 -2.54
N ALA A 11 -13.73 3.50 -3.34
CA ALA A 11 -12.64 2.85 -4.08
C ALA A 11 -11.62 2.16 -3.16
N ALA A 12 -11.30 2.74 -2.01
CA ALA A 12 -10.35 2.16 -1.05
C ALA A 12 -10.93 0.93 -0.35
N VAL A 13 -12.18 1.03 0.12
CA VAL A 13 -12.85 -0.07 0.82
C VAL A 13 -13.04 -1.28 -0.10
N VAL A 14 -13.54 -1.06 -1.31
CA VAL A 14 -13.75 -2.13 -2.30
C VAL A 14 -12.43 -2.78 -2.69
N ALA A 15 -11.40 -2.00 -2.99
CA ALA A 15 -10.11 -2.57 -3.36
C ALA A 15 -9.50 -3.44 -2.25
N ARG A 16 -9.67 -3.04 -0.98
CA ARG A 16 -9.23 -3.82 0.17
C ARG A 16 -9.97 -5.14 0.30
N GLN A 17 -11.29 -5.16 0.04
CA GLN A 17 -12.08 -6.39 0.01
C GLN A 17 -11.67 -7.33 -1.13
N LEU A 18 -11.23 -6.77 -2.26
CA LEU A 18 -10.79 -7.53 -3.42
C LEU A 18 -9.31 -7.93 -3.38
N GLY A 19 -8.55 -7.53 -2.35
CA GLY A 19 -7.10 -7.77 -2.28
C GLY A 19 -6.33 -7.10 -3.42
N LYS A 20 -6.80 -5.95 -3.91
CA LYS A 20 -6.17 -5.19 -5.00
C LYS A 20 -5.52 -3.91 -4.46
N VAL A 21 -4.38 -3.54 -5.05
CA VAL A 21 -3.74 -2.26 -4.75
C VAL A 21 -4.65 -1.11 -5.19
N CYS A 22 -4.82 -0.11 -4.32
CA CYS A 22 -5.58 1.09 -4.63
C CYS A 22 -4.95 2.31 -3.99
N LEU A 23 -4.36 3.16 -4.83
CA LEU A 23 -3.91 4.48 -4.46
C LEU A 23 -5.07 5.47 -4.61
N VAL A 24 -5.40 6.19 -3.54
CA VAL A 24 -6.51 7.14 -3.50
C VAL A 24 -6.01 8.54 -3.14
N GLY A 25 -6.75 9.56 -3.58
CA GLY A 25 -6.43 10.96 -3.26
C GLY A 25 -5.15 11.44 -3.93
N CYS A 26 -4.86 10.97 -5.15
CA CYS A 26 -3.69 11.39 -5.90
C CYS A 26 -3.91 12.80 -6.48
N GLU A 27 -3.61 13.84 -5.70
CA GLU A 27 -3.90 15.24 -6.04
C GLU A 27 -3.18 15.73 -7.31
N SER A 28 -2.02 15.16 -7.61
CA SER A 28 -1.23 15.45 -8.81
C SER A 28 -1.77 14.78 -10.08
N LEU A 29 -2.74 13.86 -9.96
CA LEU A 29 -3.40 13.22 -11.10
C LEU A 29 -4.29 14.25 -11.82
N ARG A 30 -4.12 14.33 -13.13
CA ARG A 30 -5.00 15.05 -14.06
C ARG A 30 -5.48 14.05 -15.10
N ILE A 31 -6.79 14.05 -15.38
CA ILE A 31 -7.43 13.10 -16.29
C ILE A 31 -8.01 13.91 -17.44
N ASP A 32 -7.56 13.63 -18.66
CA ASP A 32 -8.17 14.13 -19.89
C ASP A 32 -8.95 12.98 -20.54
N LEU A 33 -10.27 13.03 -20.40
CA LEU A 33 -11.16 12.01 -20.96
C LEU A 33 -11.27 12.09 -22.48
N SER A 34 -11.08 13.28 -23.07
CA SER A 34 -11.17 13.46 -24.51
C SER A 34 -9.93 12.93 -25.22
N ALA A 35 -8.75 13.22 -24.67
CA ALA A 35 -7.48 12.72 -25.18
C ALA A 35 -7.19 11.28 -24.72
N ARG A 36 -7.97 10.76 -23.77
CA ARG A 36 -7.74 9.46 -23.11
C ARG A 36 -6.35 9.35 -22.50
N THR A 37 -5.92 10.42 -21.84
CA THR A 37 -4.61 10.49 -21.18
C THR A 37 -4.77 10.82 -19.70
N VAL A 38 -3.78 10.43 -18.93
CA VAL A 38 -3.62 10.87 -17.54
C VAL A 38 -2.23 11.45 -17.34
N GLN A 39 -2.15 12.53 -16.59
CA GLN A 39 -0.90 13.16 -16.21
C GLN A 39 -0.70 13.05 -14.70
N ILE A 40 0.48 12.62 -14.28
CA ILE A 40 0.88 12.45 -12.88
C ILE A 40 2.22 13.16 -12.71
N GLY A 41 2.19 14.35 -12.11
CA GLY A 41 3.37 15.22 -12.05
C GLY A 41 3.86 15.58 -13.45
N LYS A 42 5.04 15.09 -13.85
CA LYS A 42 5.62 15.31 -15.19
C LYS A 42 5.38 14.16 -16.17
N MET A 43 4.84 13.04 -15.69
CA MET A 43 4.61 11.84 -16.49
C MET A 43 3.22 11.90 -17.14
N THR A 44 3.17 11.75 -18.46
CA THR A 44 1.92 11.59 -19.22
C THR A 44 1.80 10.14 -19.67
N LEU A 45 0.66 9.52 -19.37
CA LEU A 45 0.33 8.15 -19.73
C LEU A 45 -0.88 8.15 -20.67
N HIS A 46 -0.88 7.23 -21.61
CA HIS A 46 -1.95 7.00 -22.56
C HIS A 46 -2.73 5.74 -22.15
N GLU A 47 -3.96 5.65 -22.66
CA GLU A 47 -4.72 4.40 -22.58
C GLU A 47 -3.90 3.22 -23.15
N GLY A 48 -3.82 2.13 -22.38
CA GLY A 48 -3.05 0.94 -22.73
C GLY A 48 -1.62 0.91 -22.19
N ASP A 49 -1.09 2.03 -21.68
CA ASP A 49 0.24 2.05 -21.08
C ASP A 49 0.29 1.18 -19.82
N VAL A 50 1.34 0.38 -19.71
CA VAL A 50 1.60 -0.42 -18.51
C VAL A 50 2.23 0.47 -17.45
N ILE A 51 1.67 0.40 -16.24
CA ILE A 51 2.22 1.05 -15.05
C ILE A 51 2.24 0.09 -13.87
N THR A 52 3.17 0.32 -12.96
CA THR A 52 3.26 -0.40 -11.69
C THR A 52 2.83 0.52 -10.55
N LEU A 53 1.98 0.01 -9.66
CA LEU A 53 1.53 0.72 -8.45
C LEU A 53 2.13 0.06 -7.22
N ASP A 54 2.80 0.85 -6.38
CA ASP A 54 3.30 0.41 -5.08
C ASP A 54 2.29 0.80 -3.99
N GLY A 55 1.64 -0.20 -3.41
CA GLY A 55 0.64 -0.02 -2.37
C GLY A 55 1.21 0.29 -0.98
N ASN A 56 2.51 0.13 -0.76
CA ASN A 56 3.18 0.43 0.52
C ASN A 56 3.59 1.90 0.58
N ASP A 57 4.36 2.33 -0.42
CA ASP A 57 4.92 3.68 -0.47
C ASP A 57 3.99 4.68 -1.18
N GLY A 58 2.94 4.18 -1.83
CA GLY A 58 2.03 5.01 -2.62
C GLY A 58 2.63 5.51 -3.93
N ALA A 59 3.71 4.88 -4.40
CA ALA A 59 4.44 5.28 -5.59
C ALA A 59 3.83 4.71 -6.88
N ILE A 60 4.09 5.39 -7.99
CA ILE A 60 3.63 5.02 -9.33
C ILE A 60 4.83 5.03 -10.25
N TYR A 61 5.06 3.91 -10.94
CA TYR A 61 6.20 3.73 -11.84
C TYR A 61 5.72 3.45 -13.27
N PRO A 62 6.35 4.04 -14.30
CA PRO A 62 6.09 3.67 -15.68
C PRO A 62 6.63 2.26 -15.97
N GLY A 63 5.87 1.48 -16.73
CA GLY A 63 6.25 0.13 -17.12
C GLY A 63 6.15 -0.90 -15.99
N VAL A 64 6.80 -2.04 -16.21
CA VAL A 64 6.83 -3.16 -15.28
C VAL A 64 8.05 -3.02 -14.36
N VAL A 65 7.82 -3.05 -13.05
CA VAL A 65 8.89 -3.08 -12.04
C VAL A 65 8.88 -4.44 -11.34
N ALA A 66 10.06 -5.03 -11.15
CA ALA A 66 10.21 -6.27 -10.40
C ALA A 66 10.13 -5.98 -8.89
N ALA A 67 9.23 -6.68 -8.20
CA ALA A 67 9.15 -6.63 -6.74
C ALA A 67 10.15 -7.62 -6.13
N VAL A 68 10.95 -7.14 -5.17
CA VAL A 68 11.85 -7.98 -4.37
C VAL A 68 11.41 -7.88 -2.92
N MET A 69 11.21 -9.02 -2.27
CA MET A 69 10.93 -9.09 -0.84
C MET A 69 12.23 -9.36 -0.10
N VAL A 70 12.68 -8.41 0.71
CA VAL A 70 13.81 -8.58 1.60
C VAL A 70 13.28 -8.63 3.04
N PRO A 71 13.41 -9.76 3.74
CA PRO A 71 13.02 -9.84 5.15
C PRO A 71 13.86 -8.91 6.01
N ASP A 72 13.24 -8.30 7.02
CA ASP A 72 13.95 -7.53 8.04
C ASP A 72 14.59 -8.49 9.05
N GLU A 73 15.90 -8.68 8.96
CA GLU A 73 16.66 -9.59 9.83
C GLU A 73 16.59 -9.20 11.31
N ALA A 74 16.53 -7.90 11.63
CA ALA A 74 16.43 -7.44 13.01
C ALA A 74 15.04 -7.77 13.58
N LEU A 75 13.98 -7.62 12.79
CA LEU A 75 12.63 -8.04 13.16
C LEU A 75 12.53 -9.56 13.32
N LEU A 76 13.16 -10.33 12.43
CA LEU A 76 13.19 -11.79 12.52
C LEU A 76 13.87 -12.25 13.81
N GLU A 77 14.99 -11.63 14.18
CA GLU A 77 15.69 -11.96 15.42
C GLU A 77 14.85 -11.64 16.66
N ARG A 78 14.19 -10.47 16.67
CA ARG A 78 13.24 -10.10 17.74
C ARG A 78 12.09 -11.11 17.85
N LEU A 79 11.54 -11.55 16.72
CA LEU A 79 10.48 -12.56 16.69
C LEU A 79 10.95 -13.91 17.25
N ARG A 80 12.17 -14.34 16.93
CA ARG A 80 12.75 -15.57 17.48
C ARG A 80 12.91 -15.48 18.99
N ALA A 81 13.46 -14.38 19.50
CA ALA A 81 13.63 -14.15 20.94
C ALA A 81 12.29 -14.16 21.70
N LEU A 82 11.25 -13.51 21.16
CA LEU A 82 9.90 -13.50 21.74
C LEU A 82 9.28 -14.90 21.79
N ARG A 83 9.48 -15.71 20.74
CA ARG A 83 8.96 -17.09 20.67
C ARG A 83 9.72 -18.06 21.57
N ALA A 84 10.99 -17.80 21.85
CA ALA A 84 11.81 -18.59 22.75
C ALA A 84 11.55 -18.29 24.23
N SER A 85 10.91 -17.16 24.54
CA SER A 85 10.58 -16.76 25.91
C SER A 85 9.27 -17.44 26.37
N PRO A 86 9.27 -18.32 27.38
CA PRO A 86 8.04 -18.89 27.92
C PRO A 86 7.18 -17.75 28.50
N GLY A 87 5.89 -17.74 28.13
CA GLY A 87 5.00 -16.61 28.32
C GLY A 87 5.02 -15.99 29.72
N THR A 88 5.18 -14.68 29.78
CA THR A 88 4.89 -13.89 30.98
C THR A 88 3.39 -13.98 31.25
N THR A 89 2.98 -14.96 32.06
CA THR A 89 1.62 -15.04 32.61
C THR A 89 1.34 -13.73 33.36
N PRO A 90 0.26 -12.98 33.06
CA PRO A 90 -0.06 -11.79 33.83
C PRO A 90 -0.42 -12.22 35.25
N GLN A 91 0.36 -11.77 36.25
CA GLN A 91 -0.03 -11.90 37.66
C GLN A 91 -1.35 -11.15 37.87
N ARG A 92 -2.45 -11.90 38.00
CA ARG A 92 -3.69 -11.40 38.59
C ARG A 92 -3.36 -10.93 40.01
N LYS A 93 -3.29 -9.62 40.23
CA LYS A 93 -3.36 -9.04 41.57
C LYS A 93 -4.76 -9.29 42.12
N HIS A 94 -4.94 -10.41 42.81
CA HIS A 94 -6.06 -10.64 43.71
C HIS A 94 -5.60 -10.19 45.09
N GLY A 95 -6.15 -9.07 45.57
CA GLY A 95 -5.75 -8.48 46.84
C GLY A 95 -6.81 -7.49 47.31
N ARG A 96 -7.84 -8.06 47.95
CA ARG A 96 -8.79 -7.53 48.94
C ARG A 96 -9.31 -6.10 48.78
#